data_AF-A0A6J8DE44-F1
#
_entry.id   AF-A0A6J8DE44-F1
#
_cell.length_a   1.000
_cell.length_b   1.000
_cell.length_c   1.000
_cell.angle_alpha   90.00
_cell.angle_beta   90.00
_cell.angle_gamma   90.00
#
_symmetry.space_group_name_H-M   'P 1'
#
loop_
_entity.id
_entity.type
_entity.pdbx_description
1 polymer ?
#
loop_
_entity_poly.entity_id
_entity_poly.type
_entity_poly.pdbx_seq_one_letter_code
_entity_poly.pdbx_strand_id
1 'polypeptide(L)'
;MPRQRNKDYKNKESTVVSDNGRPWTFQEVCEAFNAVASLGPSVIVIDGLDEIGATLGKTIRQVKELQWLPFPFPPQCKIICTMSRSDLVFHGLSRRQDCTLLSMPIFNTINLQMQFLEEHMQQHFHLLNKNHHQQINDVKLTKNPLFLNILGNEIESYSVHSNLAEYLDETYDKISSLRDLCVRCFQRWTKEYSWNKESLYGDSEDEDELELEGWIPDTLRLFAVCRGGLTVEEVLTILQTLGYRNTREVKSYDWLQFRNCIGNFLLEKANGLLDFSHQHLKEIVEYVLLHSLKAGGGAAATSNEPENEWKEQKKRFHSHVAKFFLKQPFCQRTIEELPWQLLMSGDIKTLVRVLTDPVILEGFLDESKKNPSNRQDLAFFWNILKDEGISVTTTYQQMLMKLGILDPVVYDSEDVDIDEMMSNMSTEEKSDTPTIPIIITTPAPEGELSIIEETGSIPDSDLQKVCLNPT
;
A
#
# COMPACT_ATOMS: atom_id res chain seq x y z
N MET A 1 -12.46 35.02 9.59
CA MET A 1 -12.45 35.19 8.11
C MET A 1 -12.69 33.82 7.50
N PRO A 2 -13.87 33.54 6.92
CA PRO A 2 -14.17 32.21 6.41
C PRO A 2 -13.53 32.03 5.03
N ARG A 3 -12.63 31.04 4.90
CA ARG A 3 -12.04 30.66 3.60
C ARG A 3 -13.08 29.92 2.78
N GLN A 4 -13.42 30.49 1.63
CA GLN A 4 -14.30 29.92 0.62
C GLN A 4 -13.81 28.55 0.16
N ARG A 5 -14.73 27.58 0.14
CA ARG A 5 -14.61 26.30 -0.55
C ARG A 5 -14.38 26.58 -2.04
N ASN A 6 -13.23 26.14 -2.56
CA ASN A 6 -12.98 26.15 -3.99
C ASN A 6 -13.63 24.91 -4.62
N LYS A 7 -14.29 25.17 -5.74
CA LYS A 7 -15.19 24.29 -6.50
C LYS A 7 -14.44 23.14 -7.18
N ASP A 8 -15.21 22.09 -7.44
CA ASP A 8 -14.92 20.88 -8.20
C ASP A 8 -13.98 21.09 -9.40
N TYR A 9 -12.79 20.51 -9.32
CA TYR A 9 -12.03 20.10 -10.50
C TYR A 9 -12.20 18.59 -10.66
N LYS A 10 -13.17 18.20 -11.50
CA LYS A 10 -13.19 16.87 -12.10
C LYS A 10 -11.94 16.76 -12.99
N ASN A 11 -10.89 16.13 -12.48
CA ASN A 11 -9.76 15.68 -13.30
C ASN A 11 -10.28 14.64 -14.30
N LYS A 12 -10.57 15.08 -15.53
CA LYS A 12 -10.57 14.19 -16.69
C LYS A 12 -9.12 13.83 -16.97
N GLU A 13 -8.63 12.79 -16.31
CA GLU A 13 -7.39 12.13 -16.73
C GLU A 13 -7.61 11.57 -18.15
N SER A 14 -6.99 12.24 -19.12
CA SER A 14 -6.91 11.82 -20.51
C SER A 14 -6.06 10.56 -20.61
N THR A 15 -6.67 9.52 -21.17
CA THR A 15 -6.09 8.22 -21.50
C THR A 15 -4.96 8.35 -22.53
N VAL A 16 -3.98 7.45 -22.45
CA VAL A 16 -3.03 7.23 -23.55
C VAL A 16 -3.08 5.74 -23.91
N VAL A 17 -3.89 5.44 -24.93
CA VAL A 17 -4.04 4.13 -25.56
C VAL A 17 -3.49 4.27 -26.98
N SER A 18 -2.80 3.26 -27.51
CA SER A 18 -2.33 3.31 -28.90
C SER A 18 -3.53 3.17 -29.83
N ASP A 19 -3.47 3.73 -31.04
CA ASP A 19 -4.55 3.64 -32.04
C ASP A 19 -4.97 2.19 -32.38
N ASN A 20 -4.19 1.17 -31.96
CA ASN A 20 -4.39 -0.24 -32.30
C ASN A 20 -4.86 -1.12 -31.13
N GLY A 21 -5.20 -0.56 -29.96
CA GLY A 21 -5.62 -1.36 -28.79
C GLY A 21 -4.52 -2.26 -28.20
N ARG A 22 -3.27 -2.12 -28.66
CA ARG A 22 -2.11 -2.81 -28.07
C ARG A 22 -1.69 -2.05 -26.79
N PRO A 23 -1.39 -2.76 -25.67
CA PRO A 23 -0.84 -2.13 -24.49
C PRO A 23 0.51 -1.51 -24.84
N TRP A 24 0.74 -0.29 -24.35
CA TRP A 24 2.00 0.39 -24.56
C TRP A 24 3.15 -0.42 -23.97
N THR A 25 4.12 -0.74 -24.81
CA THR A 25 5.42 -1.23 -24.38
C THR A 25 6.09 -0.17 -23.51
N PHE A 26 6.99 -0.59 -22.60
CA PHE A 26 7.77 0.35 -21.80
C PHE A 26 8.50 1.38 -22.67
N GLN A 27 8.95 0.96 -23.86
CA GLN A 27 9.54 1.85 -24.85
C GLN A 27 8.56 2.91 -25.36
N GLU A 28 7.34 2.53 -25.77
CA GLU A 28 6.30 3.48 -26.19
C GLU A 28 5.92 4.45 -25.07
N VAL A 29 5.83 3.97 -23.82
CA VAL A 29 5.63 4.83 -22.64
C VAL A 29 6.78 5.84 -22.50
N CYS A 30 8.03 5.40 -22.62
CA CYS A 30 9.20 6.29 -22.56
C CYS A 30 9.22 7.31 -23.71
N GLU A 31 8.86 6.91 -24.93
CA GLU A 31 8.80 7.78 -26.11
C GLU A 31 7.72 8.85 -25.96
N ALA A 32 6.52 8.46 -25.52
CA ALA A 32 5.44 9.39 -25.25
C ALA A 32 5.77 10.32 -24.07
N PHE A 33 6.37 9.79 -23.01
CA PHE A 33 6.87 10.59 -21.89
C PHE A 33 7.86 11.65 -22.39
N ASN A 34 8.84 11.26 -23.23
CA ASN A 34 9.80 12.19 -23.82
C ASN A 34 9.12 13.23 -24.71
N ALA A 35 8.14 12.82 -25.53
CA ALA A 35 7.39 13.73 -26.39
C ALA A 35 6.62 14.76 -25.56
N VAL A 36 5.91 14.33 -24.51
CA VAL A 36 5.15 15.20 -23.60
C VAL A 36 6.08 16.13 -22.82
N ALA A 37 7.16 15.61 -22.24
CA ALA A 37 8.16 16.40 -21.53
C ALA A 37 8.89 17.42 -22.45
N SER A 38 8.83 17.23 -23.77
CA SER A 38 9.39 18.15 -24.76
C SER A 38 8.40 19.23 -25.23
N LEU A 39 7.10 19.14 -24.89
CA LEU A 39 6.09 20.12 -25.31
C LEU A 39 6.29 21.51 -24.70
N GLY A 40 6.97 21.60 -23.55
CA GLY A 40 7.25 22.86 -22.89
C GLY A 40 8.05 22.71 -21.61
N PRO A 41 8.35 23.84 -20.94
CA PRO A 41 9.02 23.84 -19.65
C PRO A 41 8.24 23.05 -18.60
N SER A 42 8.88 22.05 -18.01
CA SER A 42 8.26 21.18 -17.02
C SER A 42 9.22 20.84 -15.87
N VAL A 43 8.65 20.65 -14.69
CA VAL A 43 9.40 20.21 -13.49
C VAL A 43 8.72 18.97 -12.95
N ILE A 44 9.49 17.88 -12.87
CA ILE A 44 9.04 16.61 -12.31
C ILE A 44 9.64 16.47 -10.92
N VAL A 45 8.79 16.25 -9.91
CA VAL A 45 9.21 16.02 -8.54
C VAL A 45 9.01 14.54 -8.21
N ILE A 46 10.09 13.86 -7.83
CA ILE A 46 10.07 12.44 -7.43
C ILE A 46 10.47 12.36 -5.96
N ASP A 47 9.50 12.08 -5.09
CA ASP A 47 9.76 11.86 -3.67
C ASP A 47 10.17 10.39 -3.42
N GLY A 48 11.19 10.15 -2.60
CA GLY A 48 11.66 8.81 -2.24
C GLY A 48 12.23 8.03 -3.43
N LEU A 49 13.14 8.62 -4.22
CA LEU A 49 13.73 7.94 -5.38
C LEU A 49 14.48 6.64 -5.01
N ASP A 50 15.02 6.59 -3.80
CA ASP A 50 15.63 5.43 -3.17
C ASP A 50 14.63 4.38 -2.66
N GLU A 51 13.33 4.66 -2.71
CA GLU A 51 12.29 3.68 -2.39
C GLU A 51 11.87 2.86 -3.63
N ILE A 52 12.24 3.31 -4.84
CA ILE A 52 11.95 2.56 -6.06
C ILE A 52 12.72 1.23 -6.04
N GLY A 53 11.97 0.12 -6.02
CA GLY A 53 12.47 -1.25 -5.96
C GLY A 53 12.77 -1.86 -7.33
N ALA A 54 12.59 -3.17 -7.46
CA ALA A 54 12.68 -3.84 -8.75
C ALA A 54 11.49 -3.46 -9.64
N THR A 55 11.75 -3.14 -10.90
CA THR A 55 10.72 -2.96 -11.93
C THR A 55 10.76 -4.13 -12.90
N LEU A 56 9.66 -4.38 -13.62
CA LEU A 56 9.61 -5.45 -14.62
C LEU A 56 10.77 -5.30 -15.62
N GLY A 57 11.62 -6.32 -15.73
CA GLY A 57 12.74 -6.36 -16.67
C GLY A 57 14.01 -5.60 -16.26
N LYS A 58 14.09 -5.01 -15.06
CA LYS A 58 15.34 -4.41 -14.54
C LYS A 58 15.63 -4.92 -13.14
N THR A 59 16.88 -5.32 -12.91
CA THR A 59 17.37 -5.65 -11.57
C THR A 59 17.33 -4.40 -10.67
N ILE A 60 17.24 -4.60 -9.35
CA ILE A 60 17.28 -3.51 -8.36
C ILE A 60 18.48 -2.59 -8.65
N ARG A 61 19.66 -3.17 -8.91
CA ARG A 61 20.86 -2.40 -9.23
C ARG A 61 20.68 -1.50 -10.45
N GLN A 62 20.11 -2.02 -11.55
CA GLN A 62 19.84 -1.21 -12.74
C GLN A 62 18.83 -0.10 -12.47
N VAL A 63 17.85 -0.35 -11.59
CA VAL A 63 16.90 0.68 -11.18
C VAL A 63 17.60 1.77 -10.36
N LYS A 64 18.42 1.38 -9.40
CA LYS A 64 19.21 2.31 -8.55
C LYS A 64 20.26 3.10 -9.34
N GLU A 65 20.80 2.52 -10.41
CA GLU A 65 21.68 3.20 -11.37
C GLU A 65 20.90 4.09 -12.37
N LEU A 66 19.58 4.22 -12.21
CA LEU A 66 18.70 5.06 -13.03
C LEU A 66 18.70 4.69 -14.52
N GLN A 67 18.96 3.43 -14.85
CA GLN A 67 18.93 2.94 -16.25
C GLN A 67 17.53 2.91 -16.86
N TRP A 68 16.50 3.25 -16.10
CA TRP A 68 15.13 3.42 -16.56
C TRP A 68 14.81 4.87 -16.93
N LEU A 69 15.61 5.84 -16.45
CA LEU A 69 15.41 7.25 -16.74
C LEU A 69 16.03 7.58 -18.10
N PRO A 70 15.29 8.18 -19.05
CA PRO A 70 15.83 8.55 -20.36
C PRO A 70 17.07 9.44 -20.24
N PHE A 71 18.08 9.16 -21.05
CA PHE A 71 19.27 9.98 -21.17
C PHE A 71 19.69 10.12 -22.65
N PRO A 72 19.82 11.35 -23.18
CA PRO A 72 19.61 12.63 -22.52
C PRO A 72 18.12 12.93 -22.23
N PHE A 73 17.87 13.73 -21.20
CA PHE A 73 16.53 14.18 -20.85
C PHE A 73 16.15 15.43 -21.67
N PRO A 74 14.86 15.68 -21.99
CA PRO A 74 14.46 16.87 -22.73
C PRO A 74 14.98 18.16 -22.06
N PRO A 75 15.57 19.11 -22.81
CA PRO A 75 16.29 20.25 -22.23
C PRO A 75 15.39 21.21 -21.43
N GLN A 76 14.09 21.22 -21.75
CA GLN A 76 13.08 22.04 -21.09
C GLN A 76 12.50 21.39 -19.82
N CYS A 77 12.80 20.12 -19.57
CA CYS A 77 12.33 19.41 -18.39
C CYS A 77 13.42 19.35 -17.31
N LYS A 78 13.04 19.62 -16.06
CA LYS A 78 13.91 19.48 -14.88
C LYS A 78 13.34 18.42 -13.94
N ILE A 79 14.22 17.71 -13.25
CA ILE A 79 13.83 16.72 -12.24
C ILE A 79 14.37 17.20 -10.90
N ILE A 80 13.49 17.22 -9.90
CA ILE A 80 13.83 17.35 -8.50
C ILE A 80 13.51 16.02 -7.85
N CYS A 81 14.44 15.45 -7.11
CA CYS A 81 14.21 14.19 -6.42
C CYS A 81 14.78 14.22 -5.00
N THR A 82 14.09 13.52 -4.09
CA THR A 82 14.57 13.28 -2.72
C THR A 82 15.10 11.86 -2.63
N MET A 83 16.12 11.66 -1.80
CA MET A 83 16.71 10.34 -1.54
C MET A 83 17.52 10.32 -0.26
N SER A 84 17.71 9.14 0.33
CA SER A 84 18.70 8.96 1.38
C SER A 84 20.13 8.96 0.85
N ARG A 85 21.06 9.53 1.64
CA ARG A 85 22.49 9.59 1.32
C ARG A 85 23.16 8.22 1.32
N SER A 86 22.58 7.24 2.01
CA SER A 86 23.12 5.88 2.11
C SER A 86 22.77 4.98 0.93
N ASP A 87 21.88 5.41 0.03
CA ASP A 87 21.41 4.58 -1.08
C ASP A 87 22.31 4.65 -2.33
N LEU A 88 22.26 3.61 -3.16
CA LEU A 88 23.01 3.52 -4.41
C LEU A 88 22.60 4.60 -5.43
N VAL A 89 21.35 5.06 -5.41
CA VAL A 89 20.86 6.17 -6.25
C VAL A 89 21.66 7.43 -6.01
N PHE A 90 21.92 7.78 -4.75
CA PHE A 90 22.72 8.94 -4.38
C PHE A 90 24.13 8.85 -4.98
N HIS A 91 24.77 7.68 -4.89
CA HIS A 91 26.09 7.45 -5.46
C HIS A 91 26.09 7.56 -6.99
N GLY A 92 25.04 7.08 -7.67
CA GLY A 92 24.87 7.20 -9.11
C GLY A 92 24.75 8.66 -9.56
N LEU A 93 23.87 9.43 -8.91
CA LEU A 93 23.65 10.84 -9.22
C LEU A 93 24.82 11.74 -8.84
N SER A 94 25.57 11.41 -7.79
CA SER A 94 26.74 12.21 -7.37
C SER A 94 27.88 12.26 -8.39
N ARG A 95 27.91 11.31 -9.33
CA ARG A 95 28.94 11.23 -10.37
C ARG A 95 28.55 11.97 -11.64
N ARG A 96 27.29 12.40 -11.75
CA ARG A 96 26.73 13.05 -12.92
C ARG A 96 27.00 14.55 -12.90
N GLN A 97 27.47 15.09 -14.02
CA GLN A 97 27.78 16.52 -14.15
C GLN A 97 26.52 17.38 -14.35
N ASP A 98 25.41 16.75 -14.75
CA ASP A 98 24.11 17.40 -14.96
C ASP A 98 23.24 17.44 -13.69
N CYS A 99 23.78 17.03 -12.54
CA CYS A 99 23.05 16.98 -11.27
C CYS A 99 23.59 18.01 -10.27
N THR A 100 22.67 18.68 -9.57
CA THR A 100 22.99 19.53 -8.41
C THR A 100 22.49 18.85 -7.15
N LEU A 101 23.39 18.54 -6.22
CA LEU A 101 23.05 17.91 -4.96
C LEU A 101 22.82 18.98 -3.89
N LEU A 102 21.65 18.95 -3.26
CA LEU A 102 21.31 19.80 -2.13
C LEU A 102 21.15 18.92 -0.89
N SER A 103 21.89 19.22 0.17
CA SER A 103 21.71 18.54 1.46
C SER A 103 20.61 19.23 2.25
N MET A 104 19.61 18.47 2.69
CA MET A 104 18.61 19.00 3.61
C MET A 104 19.27 19.30 4.96
N PRO A 105 19.07 20.51 5.52
CA PRO A 105 19.63 20.87 6.82
C PRO A 105 18.91 20.10 7.92
N ILE A 106 19.67 19.63 8.90
CA ILE A 106 19.14 19.15 10.18
C ILE A 106 18.68 20.32 11.04
N PHE A 107 17.87 20.07 12.06
CA PHE A 107 17.54 21.09 13.07
C PHE A 107 18.75 21.36 13.97
N ASN A 108 19.62 22.24 13.48
CA ASN A 108 20.91 22.58 14.05
C ASN A 108 20.83 23.61 15.18
N THR A 109 19.67 24.24 15.39
CA THR A 109 19.44 25.22 16.46
C THR A 109 18.24 24.82 17.30
N ILE A 110 18.31 25.16 18.59
CA ILE A 110 17.24 24.94 19.56
C ILE A 110 15.96 25.63 19.11
N ASN A 111 16.07 26.85 18.57
CA ASN A 111 14.92 27.62 18.10
C ASN A 111 14.14 26.89 17.00
N LEU A 112 14.83 26.26 16.04
CA LEU A 112 14.16 25.49 14.99
C LEU A 112 13.48 24.23 15.55
N GLN A 113 14.12 23.54 16.51
CA GLN A 113 13.54 22.36 17.16
C GLN A 113 12.28 22.72 17.96
N MET A 114 12.34 23.80 18.73
CA MET A 114 11.20 24.28 19.52
C MET A 114 10.09 24.83 18.64
N GLN A 115 10.41 25.58 17.58
CA GLN A 115 9.43 26.05 16.61
C GLN A 115 8.73 24.87 15.93
N PHE A 116 9.47 23.83 15.55
CA PHE A 116 8.88 22.61 14.99
C PHE A 116 7.91 21.94 15.98
N LEU A 117 8.29 21.81 17.25
CA LEU A 117 7.41 21.24 18.28
C LEU A 117 6.20 22.12 18.57
N GLU A 118 6.34 23.44 18.55
CA GLU A 118 5.23 24.39 18.72
C GLU A 118 4.24 24.27 17.56
N GLU A 119 4.72 24.20 16.32
CA GLU A 119 3.91 23.98 15.12
C GLU A 119 3.26 22.58 15.09
N HIS A 120 3.94 21.56 15.61
CA HIS A 120 3.40 20.20 15.68
C HIS A 120 2.32 20.08 16.76
N MET A 121 2.66 20.46 18.00
CA MET A 121 1.82 20.27 19.19
C MET A 121 0.72 21.31 19.36
N GLN A 122 0.81 22.44 18.66
CA GLN A 122 -0.19 23.50 18.70
C GLN A 122 -0.51 23.92 20.15
N GLN A 123 -1.78 23.83 20.55
CA GLN A 123 -2.25 24.19 21.90
C GLN A 123 -1.59 23.39 23.03
N HIS A 124 -1.10 22.17 22.76
CA HIS A 124 -0.46 21.31 23.76
C HIS A 124 0.96 21.77 24.09
N PHE A 125 1.59 22.58 23.23
CA PHE A 125 2.94 23.08 23.44
C PHE A 125 3.05 23.93 24.73
N HIS A 126 1.99 24.68 25.07
CA HIS A 126 1.96 25.50 26.29
C HIS A 126 2.02 24.70 27.60
N LEU A 127 1.83 23.39 27.54
CA LEU A 127 1.92 22.49 28.70
C LEU A 127 3.37 22.13 29.02
N LEU A 128 4.30 22.44 28.12
CA LEU A 128 5.73 22.29 28.36
C LEU A 128 6.28 23.44 29.21
N ASN A 129 7.00 23.07 30.27
CA ASN A 129 7.73 24.04 31.08
C ASN A 129 9.18 24.14 30.63
N LYS A 130 9.94 25.08 31.22
CA LYS A 130 11.35 25.30 30.89
C LYS A 130 12.24 24.07 31.13
N ASN A 131 11.89 23.22 32.11
CA ASN A 131 12.64 21.99 32.37
C ASN A 131 12.44 20.98 31.23
N HIS A 132 11.20 20.80 30.76
CA HIS A 132 10.90 19.94 29.62
C HIS A 132 11.64 20.40 28.35
N HIS A 133 11.68 21.72 28.10
CA HIS A 133 12.44 22.25 26.96
C HIS A 133 13.94 21.93 27.05
N GLN A 134 14.51 21.98 28.25
CA GLN A 134 15.91 21.65 28.48
C GLN A 134 16.16 20.16 28.27
N GLN A 135 15.33 19.28 28.85
CA GLN A 135 15.42 17.83 28.68
C GLN A 135 15.34 17.42 27.20
N ILE A 136 14.38 17.97 26.45
CA ILE A 136 14.24 17.73 25.01
C ILE A 136 15.52 18.17 24.27
N ASN A 137 16.05 19.35 24.59
CA ASN A 137 17.22 19.89 23.91
C ASN A 137 18.51 19.08 24.18
N ASP A 138 18.65 18.46 25.35
CA ASP A 138 19.84 17.69 25.72
C ASP A 138 19.96 16.38 24.92
N VAL A 139 18.87 15.95 24.27
CA VAL A 139 18.81 14.72 23.48
C VAL A 139 19.34 14.96 22.08
N LYS A 140 20.47 14.34 21.73
CA LYS A 140 21.15 14.54 20.43
C LYS A 140 20.27 14.22 19.22
N LEU A 141 19.29 13.33 19.36
CA LEU A 141 18.41 12.87 18.29
C LEU A 141 17.35 13.90 17.88
N THR A 142 17.06 14.93 18.68
CA THR A 142 16.08 15.99 18.35
C THR A 142 16.47 16.85 17.17
N LYS A 143 17.70 16.70 16.67
CA LYS A 143 18.13 17.29 15.40
C LYS A 143 17.45 16.63 14.19
N ASN A 144 16.91 15.42 14.36
CA ASN A 144 16.18 14.69 13.33
C ASN A 144 14.68 15.06 13.39
N PRO A 145 14.10 15.65 12.32
CA PRO A 145 12.69 16.01 12.28
C PRO A 145 11.74 14.84 12.51
N LEU A 146 12.08 13.64 12.01
CA LEU A 146 11.24 12.45 12.20
C LEU A 146 11.23 12.01 13.67
N PHE A 147 12.35 12.12 14.37
CA PHE A 147 12.42 11.85 15.81
C PHE A 147 11.55 12.84 16.59
N LEU A 148 11.64 14.14 16.28
CA LEU A 148 10.81 15.16 16.92
C LEU A 148 9.32 14.97 16.64
N ASN A 149 8.94 14.54 15.44
CA ASN A 149 7.56 14.27 15.09
C ASN A 149 6.97 13.15 15.98
N ILE A 150 7.68 12.03 16.11
CA ILE A 150 7.23 10.92 16.97
C ILE A 150 7.18 11.36 18.43
N LEU A 151 8.22 12.03 18.90
CA LEU A 151 8.27 12.57 20.26
C LEU A 151 7.12 13.56 20.52
N GLY A 152 6.80 14.43 19.56
CA GLY A 152 5.67 15.36 19.65
C GLY A 152 4.33 14.64 19.86
N ASN A 153 4.07 13.59 19.07
CA ASN A 153 2.86 12.75 19.23
C ASN A 153 2.78 12.12 20.63
N GLU A 154 3.91 11.63 21.15
CA GLU A 154 3.98 11.05 22.49
C GLU A 154 3.74 12.11 23.58
N ILE A 155 4.39 13.26 23.48
CA ILE A 155 4.21 14.36 24.43
C ILE A 155 2.75 14.84 24.40
N GLU A 156 2.12 14.99 23.24
CA GLU A 156 0.69 15.33 23.14
C GLU A 156 -0.19 14.33 23.90
N SER A 157 0.08 13.03 23.73
CA SER A 157 -0.62 11.96 24.43
C SER A 157 -0.46 12.07 25.95
N TYR A 158 0.72 12.46 26.43
CA TYR A 158 1.00 12.65 27.86
C TYR A 158 0.62 14.03 28.39
N SER A 159 0.42 15.03 27.55
CA SER A 159 0.23 16.42 27.98
C SER A 159 -1.04 16.63 28.82
N VAL A 160 -1.99 15.68 28.72
CA VAL A 160 -3.21 15.61 29.53
C VAL A 160 -2.97 14.90 30.88
N HIS A 161 -1.85 14.21 31.06
CA HIS A 161 -1.51 13.36 32.20
C HIS A 161 -0.32 13.90 32.99
N SER A 162 -0.38 13.84 34.32
CA SER A 162 0.61 14.41 35.25
C SER A 162 2.03 13.82 35.16
N ASN A 163 2.24 12.79 34.33
CA ASN A 163 3.46 11.96 34.33
C ASN A 163 4.42 12.30 33.18
N LEU A 164 4.22 13.42 32.48
CA LEU A 164 5.08 13.82 31.36
C LEU A 164 6.56 13.89 31.75
N ALA A 165 6.89 14.47 32.91
CA ALA A 165 8.28 14.60 33.37
C ALA A 165 8.95 13.24 33.59
N GLU A 166 8.24 12.29 34.21
CA GLU A 166 8.71 10.92 34.44
C GLU A 166 8.91 10.17 33.12
N TYR A 167 7.95 10.30 32.19
CA TYR A 167 8.08 9.74 30.85
C TYR A 167 9.31 10.29 30.13
N LEU A 168 9.53 11.61 30.14
CA LEU A 168 10.68 12.23 29.51
C LEU A 168 12.00 11.69 30.12
N ASP A 169 12.12 11.60 31.44
CA ASP A 169 13.31 11.07 32.11
C ASP A 169 13.57 9.59 31.72
N GLU A 170 12.56 8.72 31.78
CA GLU A 170 12.70 7.30 31.41
C GLU A 170 13.02 7.09 29.92
N THR A 171 12.48 7.96 29.08
CA THR A 171 12.63 7.97 27.63
C THR A 171 14.06 8.39 27.26
N TYR A 172 14.59 9.45 27.88
CA TYR A 172 15.88 10.02 27.49
C TYR A 172 17.10 9.26 27.99
N ASP A 173 17.02 8.63 29.17
CA ASP A 173 18.15 7.84 29.68
C ASP A 173 18.42 6.58 28.85
N LYS A 174 17.42 6.10 28.09
CA LYS A 174 17.46 4.76 27.46
C LYS A 174 17.39 4.77 25.93
N ILE A 175 17.31 5.94 25.28
CA ILE A 175 17.17 6.04 23.82
C ILE A 175 18.48 6.47 23.16
N SER A 176 19.00 5.61 22.28
CA SER A 176 20.21 5.87 21.48
C SER A 176 19.92 6.04 19.99
N SER A 177 18.73 5.64 19.55
CA SER A 177 18.32 5.67 18.14
C SER A 177 16.81 5.93 17.96
N LEU A 178 16.41 6.28 16.73
CA LEU A 178 14.99 6.37 16.36
C LEU A 178 14.25 5.04 16.60
N ARG A 179 14.94 3.91 16.38
CA ARG A 179 14.39 2.57 16.62
C ARG A 179 14.04 2.39 18.10
N ASP A 180 14.93 2.80 19.01
CA ASP A 180 14.69 2.66 20.45
C ASP A 180 13.46 3.47 20.89
N LEU A 181 13.28 4.68 20.34
CA LEU A 181 12.07 5.47 20.56
C LEU A 181 10.83 4.72 20.10
N CYS A 182 10.82 4.21 18.85
CA CYS A 182 9.68 3.47 18.33
C CYS A 182 9.37 2.21 19.15
N VAL A 183 10.38 1.45 19.59
CA VAL A 183 10.18 0.27 20.45
C VAL A 183 9.47 0.66 21.74
N ARG A 184 9.88 1.78 22.36
CA ARG A 184 9.23 2.29 23.58
C ARG A 184 7.80 2.73 23.34
N CYS A 185 7.54 3.42 22.24
CA CYS A 185 6.18 3.75 21.83
C CYS A 185 5.34 2.48 21.68
N PHE A 186 5.85 1.45 21.00
CA PHE A 186 5.13 0.19 20.80
C PHE A 186 4.83 -0.51 22.13
N GLN A 187 5.81 -0.60 23.03
CA GLN A 187 5.64 -1.18 24.36
C GLN A 187 4.59 -0.42 25.18
N ARG A 188 4.63 0.92 25.16
CA ARG A 188 3.65 1.76 25.83
C ARG A 188 2.25 1.55 25.26
N TRP A 189 2.09 1.71 23.94
CA TRP A 189 0.79 1.56 23.29
C TRP A 189 0.20 0.18 23.55
N THR A 190 1.06 -0.84 23.55
CA THR A 190 0.68 -2.21 23.87
C THR A 190 0.17 -2.32 25.30
N LYS A 191 0.93 -1.82 26.28
CA LYS A 191 0.55 -1.86 27.70
C LYS A 191 -0.74 -1.11 28.00
N GLU A 192 -0.98 0.03 27.36
CA GLU A 192 -2.09 0.92 27.70
C GLU A 192 -3.39 0.61 26.95
N TYR A 193 -3.29 0.13 25.71
CA TYR A 193 -4.45 0.01 24.83
C TYR A 193 -4.62 -1.39 24.22
N SER A 194 -3.64 -2.28 24.36
CA SER A 194 -3.66 -3.60 23.72
C SER A 194 -4.12 -4.70 24.68
N TRP A 195 -4.53 -5.82 24.09
CA TRP A 195 -4.82 -7.07 24.76
C TRP A 195 -4.60 -8.23 23.78
N ASN A 196 -4.60 -9.45 24.30
CA ASN A 196 -4.33 -10.65 23.53
C ASN A 196 -5.57 -11.26 22.88
N LYS A 197 -5.30 -12.14 21.91
CA LYS A 197 -6.32 -12.95 21.23
C LYS A 197 -7.07 -13.80 22.25
N GLU A 198 -8.30 -14.16 21.93
CA GLU A 198 -9.07 -15.09 22.75
C GLU A 198 -8.35 -16.45 22.81
N SER A 199 -7.98 -16.91 24.02
CA SER A 199 -7.34 -18.22 24.21
C SER A 199 -8.35 -19.34 24.02
N LEU A 200 -8.01 -20.35 23.20
CA LEU A 200 -8.82 -21.56 23.06
C LEU A 200 -8.71 -22.52 24.25
N TYR A 201 -7.71 -22.34 25.12
CA TYR A 201 -7.35 -23.28 26.20
C TYR A 201 -7.35 -22.66 27.60
N GLY A 202 -7.99 -21.49 27.77
CA GLY A 202 -7.99 -20.73 29.02
C GLY A 202 -6.90 -19.65 29.05
N ASP A 203 -7.16 -18.56 29.76
CA ASP A 203 -6.21 -17.47 29.93
C ASP A 203 -5.03 -17.98 30.78
N SER A 204 -3.83 -18.06 30.20
CA SER A 204 -2.59 -18.27 30.95
C SER A 204 -2.24 -16.95 31.65
N GLU A 205 -2.06 -17.00 32.96
CA GLU A 205 -1.78 -15.84 33.84
C GLU A 205 -0.36 -15.27 33.68
N ASP A 206 0.37 -15.63 32.62
CA ASP A 206 1.69 -15.05 32.32
C ASP A 206 1.50 -13.70 31.60
N GLU A 207 0.98 -12.70 32.34
CA GLU A 207 0.82 -11.32 31.87
C GLU A 207 2.15 -10.57 31.65
N ASP A 208 3.28 -11.16 32.08
CA ASP A 208 4.60 -10.50 32.10
C ASP A 208 5.45 -10.68 30.82
N GLU A 209 4.99 -11.43 29.80
CA GLU A 209 5.84 -11.82 28.66
C GLU A 209 5.46 -11.21 27.30
N LEU A 210 4.61 -10.17 27.27
CA LEU A 210 3.99 -9.69 26.02
C LEU A 210 4.20 -8.19 25.75
N GLU A 211 5.44 -7.72 25.91
CA GLU A 211 5.77 -6.31 25.63
C GLU A 211 5.46 -5.89 24.17
N LEU A 212 5.45 -6.82 23.20
CA LEU A 212 5.24 -6.57 21.76
C LEU A 212 4.22 -7.52 21.11
N GLU A 213 3.25 -7.99 21.89
CA GLU A 213 2.13 -8.80 21.41
C GLU A 213 0.77 -8.15 21.67
N GLY A 214 -0.29 -8.69 21.06
CA GLY A 214 -1.62 -8.11 21.12
C GLY A 214 -1.99 -7.30 19.87
N TRP A 215 -3.19 -6.72 19.87
CA TRP A 215 -3.80 -6.20 18.65
C TRP A 215 -3.07 -4.98 18.07
N ILE A 216 -2.39 -4.17 18.88
CA ILE A 216 -1.62 -3.01 18.38
C ILE A 216 -0.38 -3.46 17.59
N PRO A 217 0.54 -4.26 18.16
CA PRO A 217 1.64 -4.83 17.40
C PRO A 217 1.17 -5.58 16.15
N ASP A 218 0.08 -6.35 16.24
CA ASP A 218 -0.49 -7.07 15.09
C ASP A 218 -1.02 -6.11 14.01
N THR A 219 -1.61 -4.99 14.39
CA THR A 219 -2.03 -3.94 13.46
C THR A 219 -0.82 -3.32 12.73
N LEU A 220 0.25 -3.02 13.46
CA LEU A 220 1.49 -2.51 12.85
C LEU A 220 2.09 -3.54 11.88
N ARG A 221 2.08 -4.83 12.25
CA ARG A 221 2.50 -5.93 11.36
C ARG A 221 1.63 -6.00 10.09
N LEU A 222 0.31 -5.80 10.21
CA LEU A 222 -0.60 -5.76 9.07
C LEU A 222 -0.25 -4.62 8.09
N PHE A 223 -0.03 -3.40 8.58
CA PHE A 223 0.42 -2.30 7.74
C PHE A 223 1.78 -2.59 7.08
N ALA A 224 2.70 -3.25 7.79
CA ALA A 224 4.01 -3.58 7.25
C ALA A 224 3.97 -4.57 6.09
N VAL A 225 3.03 -5.53 6.10
CA VAL A 225 2.89 -6.52 5.02
C VAL A 225 2.04 -6.05 3.83
N CYS A 226 1.23 -4.99 4.01
CA CYS A 226 0.39 -4.45 2.93
C CYS A 226 1.18 -3.52 1.99
N ARG A 227 0.77 -3.46 0.71
CA ARG A 227 1.43 -2.62 -0.30
C ARG A 227 0.83 -1.22 -0.35
N GLY A 228 -0.49 -1.11 -0.37
CA GLY A 228 -1.23 0.15 -0.51
C GLY A 228 -1.72 0.74 0.81
N GLY A 229 -1.50 0.04 1.93
CA GLY A 229 -2.12 0.34 3.22
C GLY A 229 -3.48 -0.33 3.39
N LEU A 230 -4.15 -0.03 4.51
CA LEU A 230 -5.45 -0.61 4.89
C LEU A 230 -6.39 0.49 5.41
N THR A 231 -7.68 0.36 5.16
CA THR A 231 -8.70 1.16 5.85
C THR A 231 -8.88 0.64 7.28
N VAL A 232 -9.50 1.46 8.13
CA VAL A 232 -9.85 1.04 9.50
C VAL A 232 -10.76 -0.19 9.49
N GLU A 233 -11.73 -0.25 8.59
CA GLU A 233 -12.66 -1.37 8.47
C GLU A 233 -11.93 -2.67 8.06
N GLU A 234 -11.00 -2.58 7.10
CA GLU A 234 -10.18 -3.71 6.68
C GLU A 234 -9.32 -4.22 7.85
N VAL A 235 -8.66 -3.31 8.60
CA VAL A 235 -7.86 -3.66 9.79
C VAL A 235 -8.72 -4.39 10.82
N LEU A 236 -9.86 -3.83 11.24
CA LEU A 236 -10.72 -4.42 12.26
C LEU A 236 -11.24 -5.81 11.83
N THR A 237 -11.61 -5.96 10.56
CA THR A 237 -12.07 -7.24 10.02
C THR A 237 -10.93 -8.28 10.01
N ILE A 238 -9.72 -7.89 9.63
CA ILE A 238 -8.57 -8.79 9.64
C ILE A 238 -8.20 -9.20 11.07
N LEU A 239 -8.24 -8.26 12.04
CA LEU A 239 -8.02 -8.56 13.45
C LEU A 239 -9.00 -9.61 14.00
N GLN A 240 -10.27 -9.55 13.61
CA GLN A 240 -11.23 -10.61 13.96
C GLN A 240 -10.78 -11.99 13.44
N THR A 241 -10.23 -12.06 12.22
CA THR A 241 -9.69 -13.32 11.68
C THR A 241 -8.38 -13.78 12.32
N LEU A 242 -7.64 -12.86 12.94
CA LEU A 242 -6.43 -13.15 13.71
C LEU A 242 -6.75 -13.73 15.12
N GLY A 243 -7.98 -13.54 15.61
CA GLY A 243 -8.45 -14.07 16.89
C GLY A 243 -8.98 -13.01 17.87
N TYR A 244 -9.03 -11.73 17.47
CA TYR A 244 -9.61 -10.66 18.27
C TYR A 244 -11.13 -10.59 18.03
N ARG A 245 -11.86 -11.49 18.69
CA ARG A 245 -13.31 -11.69 18.50
C ARG A 245 -14.04 -11.79 19.83
N ASN A 246 -15.37 -11.76 19.78
CA ASN A 246 -16.23 -11.90 20.96
C ASN A 246 -15.89 -10.87 22.04
N THR A 247 -15.47 -11.33 23.22
CA THR A 247 -15.09 -10.49 24.36
C THR A 247 -13.76 -9.77 24.17
N ARG A 248 -12.91 -10.24 23.23
CA ARG A 248 -11.62 -9.65 22.87
C ARG A 248 -11.65 -8.95 21.51
N GLU A 249 -12.83 -8.64 20.98
CA GLU A 249 -12.98 -7.89 19.74
C GLU A 249 -12.48 -6.44 19.90
N VAL A 250 -11.69 -5.98 18.93
CA VAL A 250 -11.26 -4.57 18.84
C VAL A 250 -12.39 -3.75 18.24
N LYS A 251 -12.91 -2.78 18.98
CA LYS A 251 -14.00 -1.92 18.55
C LYS A 251 -13.47 -0.61 17.99
N SER A 252 -14.33 0.10 17.25
CA SER A 252 -13.99 1.41 16.68
C SER A 252 -13.58 2.44 17.74
N TYR A 253 -14.10 2.34 18.96
CA TYR A 253 -13.70 3.20 20.08
C TYR A 253 -12.25 2.93 20.51
N ASP A 254 -11.87 1.66 20.63
CA ASP A 254 -10.51 1.26 21.00
C ASP A 254 -9.50 1.70 19.92
N TRP A 255 -9.88 1.53 18.65
CA TRP A 255 -9.14 2.06 17.52
C TRP A 255 -8.97 3.57 17.60
N LEU A 256 -10.01 4.33 17.93
CA LEU A 256 -9.93 5.79 18.01
C LEU A 256 -8.96 6.25 19.11
N GLN A 257 -8.93 5.57 20.26
CA GLN A 257 -7.97 5.85 21.32
C GLN A 257 -6.54 5.64 20.84
N PHE A 258 -6.27 4.51 20.20
CA PHE A 258 -4.96 4.24 19.61
C PHE A 258 -4.62 5.24 18.50
N ARG A 259 -5.57 5.58 17.63
CA ARG A 259 -5.39 6.50 16.49
C ARG A 259 -4.94 7.89 16.94
N ASN A 260 -5.45 8.36 18.08
CA ASN A 260 -5.03 9.62 18.68
C ASN A 260 -3.58 9.56 19.18
N CYS A 261 -3.16 8.42 19.74
CA CYS A 261 -1.81 8.25 20.27
C CYS A 261 -0.75 8.05 19.18
N ILE A 262 -1.06 7.20 18.19
CA ILE A 262 -0.14 6.91 17.08
C ILE A 262 0.07 8.14 16.17
N GLY A 263 -0.86 9.10 16.17
CA GLY A 263 -0.70 10.41 15.55
C GLY A 263 -0.22 10.33 14.09
N ASN A 264 0.85 11.06 13.78
CA ASN A 264 1.43 11.14 12.44
C ASN A 264 2.40 9.99 12.11
N PHE A 265 2.44 8.93 12.92
CA PHE A 265 3.15 7.71 12.55
C PHE A 265 2.46 7.00 11.37
N LEU A 266 1.13 7.16 11.25
CA LEU A 266 0.33 6.74 10.10
C LEU A 266 -0.27 7.95 9.38
N LEU A 267 -0.23 7.94 8.05
CA LEU A 267 -0.90 8.92 7.19
C LEU A 267 -2.15 8.32 6.56
N GLU A 268 -3.20 9.12 6.51
CA GLU A 268 -4.43 8.80 5.80
C GLU A 268 -4.37 9.39 4.39
N LYS A 269 -4.50 8.51 3.39
CA LYS A 269 -4.60 8.88 1.98
C LYS A 269 -6.01 9.37 1.67
N ALA A 270 -6.18 10.09 0.55
CA ALA A 270 -7.48 10.64 0.15
C ALA A 270 -8.60 9.60 -0.05
N ASN A 271 -8.24 8.34 -0.23
CA ASN A 271 -9.15 7.20 -0.34
C ASN A 271 -9.43 6.50 1.00
N GLY A 272 -8.99 7.05 2.13
CA GLY A 272 -9.19 6.49 3.47
C GLY A 272 -8.23 5.35 3.84
N LEU A 273 -7.26 5.01 2.98
CA LEU A 273 -6.22 4.03 3.33
C LEU A 273 -5.20 4.66 4.28
N LEU A 274 -4.89 3.94 5.34
CA LEU A 274 -3.82 4.27 6.27
C LEU A 274 -2.54 3.52 5.89
N ASP A 275 -1.42 4.22 5.95
CA ASP A 275 -0.09 3.68 5.68
C ASP A 275 0.94 4.37 6.58
N PHE A 276 2.16 3.83 6.66
CA PHE A 276 3.22 4.49 7.40
C PHE A 276 3.54 5.85 6.78
N SER A 277 3.74 6.86 7.64
CA SER A 277 4.07 8.20 7.18
C SER A 277 5.45 8.31 6.55
N HIS A 278 6.31 7.34 6.83
CA HIS A 278 7.69 7.31 6.35
C HIS A 278 8.19 5.87 6.27
N GLN A 279 8.92 5.53 5.20
CA GLN A 279 9.44 4.18 4.96
C GLN A 279 10.31 3.64 6.11
N HIS A 280 11.10 4.50 6.76
CA HIS A 280 11.92 4.07 7.90
C HIS A 280 11.06 3.55 9.08
N LEU A 281 9.83 4.04 9.27
CA LEU A 281 8.93 3.53 10.30
C LEU A 281 8.43 2.13 9.97
N LYS A 282 8.09 1.91 8.70
CA LYS A 282 7.76 0.58 8.17
C LYS A 282 8.92 -0.39 8.40
N GLU A 283 10.15 0.01 8.06
CA GLU A 283 11.34 -0.82 8.26
C GLU A 283 11.63 -1.12 9.73
N ILE A 284 11.40 -0.17 10.63
CA ILE A 284 11.49 -0.41 12.07
C ILE A 284 10.45 -1.45 12.51
N VAL A 285 9.20 -1.34 12.05
CA VAL A 285 8.17 -2.35 12.34
C VAL A 285 8.54 -3.72 11.76
N GLU A 286 9.01 -3.79 10.52
CA GLU A 286 9.46 -5.05 9.92
C GLU A 286 10.62 -5.66 10.71
N TYR A 287 11.56 -4.84 11.18
CA TYR A 287 12.71 -5.30 11.95
C TYR A 287 12.32 -5.74 13.36
N VAL A 288 11.52 -4.94 14.07
CA VAL A 288 11.20 -5.15 15.49
C VAL A 288 10.08 -6.16 15.66
N LEU A 289 9.01 -6.07 14.88
CA LEU A 289 7.79 -6.86 15.07
C LEU A 289 7.72 -8.09 14.16
N LEU A 290 8.43 -8.08 13.02
CA LEU A 290 8.49 -9.21 12.08
C LEU A 290 9.89 -9.84 11.99
N HIS A 291 10.84 -9.40 12.83
CA HIS A 291 12.22 -9.88 12.89
C HIS A 291 12.93 -9.92 11.52
N SER A 292 12.56 -9.01 10.61
CA SER A 292 13.10 -8.97 9.25
C SER A 292 14.52 -8.39 9.27
N LEU A 293 15.52 -9.27 9.40
CA LEU A 293 16.91 -8.92 9.16
C LEU A 293 17.13 -8.79 7.65
N LYS A 294 16.99 -7.59 7.09
CA LYS A 294 17.77 -7.25 5.88
C LYS A 294 19.24 -7.23 6.29
N ALA A 295 19.91 -8.37 6.10
CA ALA A 295 21.33 -8.52 6.37
C ALA A 295 22.14 -7.49 5.56
N GLY A 296 22.64 -6.49 6.26
CA GLY A 296 23.52 -5.45 5.76
C GLY A 296 24.39 -4.92 6.90
N GLY A 297 25.22 -5.80 7.48
CA GLY A 297 26.26 -5.38 8.43
C GLY A 297 26.40 -6.26 9.68
N GLY A 298 27.30 -7.25 9.59
CA GLY A 298 28.20 -7.69 10.65
C GLY A 298 27.70 -7.80 12.09
N ALA A 299 26.96 -8.85 12.42
CA ALA A 299 27.18 -9.63 13.64
C ALA A 299 26.66 -11.05 13.38
N ALA A 300 27.57 -12.01 13.36
CA ALA A 300 27.25 -13.42 13.15
C ALA A 300 26.36 -13.93 14.30
N ALA A 301 25.08 -14.18 14.00
CA ALA A 301 24.22 -14.96 14.86
C ALA A 301 24.69 -16.42 14.81
N THR A 302 25.41 -16.84 15.85
CA THR A 302 25.72 -18.24 16.12
C THR A 302 24.47 -18.94 16.69
N SER A 303 23.54 -19.31 15.82
CA SER A 303 22.56 -20.38 16.04
C SER A 303 21.81 -20.64 14.73
N ASN A 304 21.72 -21.91 14.31
CA ASN A 304 21.11 -22.32 13.03
C ASN A 304 19.56 -22.39 13.06
N GLU A 305 18.90 -21.74 14.01
CA GLU A 305 17.44 -21.87 14.23
C GLU A 305 16.54 -20.62 14.07
N PRO A 306 17.00 -19.35 13.92
CA PRO A 306 16.07 -18.22 13.86
C PRO A 306 15.53 -17.87 12.46
N GLU A 307 16.09 -18.37 11.34
CA GLU A 307 15.73 -17.83 10.01
C GLU A 307 14.35 -18.28 9.49
N ASN A 308 13.85 -19.45 9.92
CA ASN A 308 12.58 -19.99 9.44
C ASN A 308 11.37 -19.42 10.17
N GLU A 309 11.51 -19.09 11.45
CA GLU A 309 10.40 -18.67 12.31
C GLU A 309 9.86 -17.29 11.92
N TRP A 310 10.74 -16.31 11.69
CA TRP A 310 10.29 -14.96 11.31
C TRP A 310 9.69 -14.92 9.90
N LYS A 311 10.24 -15.72 8.97
CA LYS A 311 9.66 -15.90 7.62
C LYS A 311 8.26 -16.47 7.74
N GLU A 312 8.05 -17.42 8.64
CA GLU A 312 6.74 -18.01 8.88
C GLU A 312 5.76 -17.02 9.51
N GLN A 313 6.20 -16.19 10.47
CA GLN A 313 5.36 -15.11 11.01
C GLN A 313 4.95 -14.12 9.92
N LYS A 314 5.88 -13.65 9.08
CA LYS A 314 5.56 -12.73 7.98
C LYS A 314 4.58 -13.37 6.99
N LYS A 315 4.80 -14.64 6.60
CA LYS A 315 3.89 -15.42 5.75
C LYS A 315 2.49 -15.54 6.36
N ARG A 316 2.38 -15.74 7.68
CA ARG A 316 1.10 -15.81 8.38
C ARG A 316 0.30 -14.53 8.23
N PHE A 317 0.92 -13.36 8.42
CA PHE A 317 0.22 -12.08 8.21
C PHE A 317 -0.20 -11.90 6.75
N HIS A 318 0.67 -12.19 5.78
CA HIS A 318 0.30 -12.21 4.36
C HIS A 318 -0.90 -13.15 4.09
N SER A 319 -0.95 -14.32 4.73
CA SER A 319 -2.07 -15.27 4.61
C SER A 319 -3.38 -14.71 5.16
N HIS A 320 -3.34 -13.99 6.29
CA HIS A 320 -4.53 -13.35 6.87
C HIS A 320 -5.08 -12.24 5.95
N VAL A 321 -4.20 -11.40 5.40
CA VAL A 321 -4.59 -10.36 4.43
C VAL A 321 -5.14 -11.00 3.15
N ALA A 322 -4.51 -12.05 2.62
CA ALA A 322 -5.01 -12.78 1.46
C ALA A 322 -6.42 -13.38 1.71
N LYS A 323 -6.64 -14.00 2.88
CA LYS A 323 -7.95 -14.55 3.28
C LYS A 323 -9.03 -13.48 3.37
N PHE A 324 -8.67 -12.26 3.77
CA PHE A 324 -9.58 -11.14 3.76
C PHE A 324 -9.98 -10.78 2.32
N PHE A 325 -9.02 -10.52 1.43
CA PHE A 325 -9.32 -10.14 0.05
C PHE A 325 -10.01 -11.24 -0.77
N LEU A 326 -9.78 -12.52 -0.46
CA LEU A 326 -10.51 -13.64 -1.06
C LEU A 326 -12.02 -13.61 -0.79
N LYS A 327 -12.45 -12.96 0.31
CA LYS A 327 -13.87 -12.84 0.68
C LYS A 327 -14.50 -11.54 0.17
N GLN A 328 -13.68 -10.59 -0.28
CA GLN A 328 -14.18 -9.31 -0.76
C GLN A 328 -14.79 -9.43 -2.15
N PRO A 329 -15.82 -8.63 -2.47
CA PRO A 329 -16.27 -8.51 -3.85
C PRO A 329 -15.13 -8.01 -4.74
N PHE A 330 -15.21 -8.34 -6.02
CA PHE A 330 -14.22 -7.88 -6.99
C PHE A 330 -14.12 -6.35 -7.02
N CYS A 331 -12.91 -5.84 -6.82
CA CYS A 331 -12.59 -4.43 -6.97
C CYS A 331 -11.11 -4.27 -7.35
N GLN A 332 -10.69 -3.04 -7.67
CA GLN A 332 -9.30 -2.75 -8.04
C GLN A 332 -8.31 -3.17 -6.94
N ARG A 333 -8.68 -3.01 -5.66
CA ARG A 333 -7.88 -3.46 -4.50
C ARG A 333 -7.59 -4.96 -4.53
N THR A 334 -8.56 -5.77 -4.97
CA THR A 334 -8.38 -7.23 -5.08
C THR A 334 -7.29 -7.56 -6.09
N ILE A 335 -7.21 -6.84 -7.21
CA ILE A 335 -6.16 -7.04 -8.23
C ILE A 335 -4.79 -6.63 -7.69
N GLU A 336 -4.72 -5.51 -6.96
CA GLU A 336 -3.47 -4.92 -6.47
C GLU A 336 -2.86 -5.67 -5.28
N GLU A 337 -3.69 -6.14 -4.35
CA GLU A 337 -3.23 -6.78 -3.11
C GLU A 337 -3.26 -8.30 -3.18
N LEU A 338 -4.37 -8.93 -3.60
CA LEU A 338 -4.58 -10.36 -3.36
C LEU A 338 -3.48 -11.26 -3.98
N PRO A 339 -3.12 -11.13 -5.26
CA PRO A 339 -2.08 -11.97 -5.85
C PRO A 339 -0.72 -11.80 -5.18
N TRP A 340 -0.38 -10.56 -4.78
CA TRP A 340 0.83 -10.28 -4.02
C TRP A 340 0.82 -10.96 -2.64
N GLN A 341 -0.29 -10.87 -1.91
CA GLN A 341 -0.42 -11.48 -0.58
C GLN A 341 -0.35 -13.02 -0.65
N LEU A 342 -0.93 -13.62 -1.70
CA LEU A 342 -0.83 -15.07 -1.93
C LEU A 342 0.59 -15.51 -2.30
N LEU A 343 1.27 -14.74 -3.16
CA LEU A 343 2.67 -14.98 -3.47
C LEU A 343 3.55 -14.91 -2.21
N MET A 344 3.41 -13.85 -1.42
CA MET A 344 4.23 -13.62 -0.24
C MET A 344 3.95 -14.57 0.93
N SER A 345 2.73 -15.13 1.00
CA SER A 345 2.40 -16.22 1.94
C SER A 345 2.83 -17.60 1.45
N GLY A 346 3.20 -17.74 0.17
CA GLY A 346 3.57 -19.02 -0.45
C GLY A 346 2.38 -19.90 -0.82
N ASP A 347 1.15 -19.36 -0.85
CA ASP A 347 -0.04 -20.10 -1.31
C ASP A 347 -0.14 -20.08 -2.84
N ILE A 348 0.82 -20.77 -3.47
CA ILE A 348 0.96 -20.88 -4.92
C ILE A 348 -0.29 -21.48 -5.57
N LYS A 349 -0.93 -22.45 -4.91
CA LYS A 349 -2.14 -23.11 -5.43
C LYS A 349 -3.30 -22.12 -5.54
N THR A 350 -3.54 -21.34 -4.49
CA THR A 350 -4.60 -20.31 -4.53
C THR A 350 -4.24 -19.17 -5.46
N LEU A 351 -2.95 -18.79 -5.56
CA LEU A 351 -2.49 -17.79 -6.53
C LEU A 351 -2.83 -18.19 -7.95
N VAL A 352 -2.50 -19.42 -8.36
CA VAL A 352 -2.85 -19.95 -9.68
C VAL A 352 -4.35 -19.87 -9.92
N ARG A 353 -5.16 -20.30 -8.94
CA ARG A 353 -6.63 -20.22 -9.03
C ARG A 353 -7.12 -18.79 -9.25
N VAL A 354 -6.56 -17.82 -8.53
CA VAL A 354 -6.92 -16.40 -8.63
C VAL A 354 -6.52 -15.81 -9.99
N LEU A 355 -5.33 -16.13 -10.51
CA LEU A 355 -4.89 -15.63 -11.82
C LEU A 355 -5.68 -16.25 -13.01
N THR A 356 -6.37 -17.35 -12.75
CA THR A 356 -7.26 -18.04 -13.71
C THR A 356 -8.75 -17.79 -13.43
N ASP A 357 -9.08 -16.96 -12.46
CA ASP A 357 -10.47 -16.56 -12.24
C ASP A 357 -10.89 -15.60 -13.36
N PRO A 358 -11.99 -15.85 -14.11
CA PRO A 358 -12.36 -15.04 -15.26
C PRO A 358 -12.53 -13.55 -14.94
N VAL A 359 -13.09 -13.21 -13.77
CA VAL A 359 -13.35 -11.82 -13.38
C VAL A 359 -12.04 -11.12 -13.00
N ILE A 360 -11.16 -11.80 -12.28
CA ILE A 360 -9.84 -11.28 -11.93
C ILE A 360 -8.98 -11.11 -13.19
N LEU A 361 -8.99 -12.11 -14.08
CA LEU A 361 -8.25 -12.08 -15.33
C LEU A 361 -8.75 -10.96 -16.25
N GLU A 362 -10.05 -10.82 -16.41
CA GLU A 362 -10.65 -9.68 -17.12
C GLU A 362 -10.20 -8.38 -16.47
N GLY A 363 -10.21 -8.28 -15.14
CA GLY A 363 -9.69 -7.13 -14.41
C GLY A 363 -8.24 -6.76 -14.71
N PHE A 364 -7.37 -7.76 -14.86
CA PHE A 364 -5.98 -7.56 -15.26
C PHE A 364 -5.82 -7.14 -16.72
N LEU A 365 -6.72 -7.62 -17.59
CA LEU A 365 -6.69 -7.40 -19.03
C LEU A 365 -7.51 -6.18 -19.49
N ASP A 366 -8.37 -5.64 -18.64
CA ASP A 366 -9.29 -4.55 -18.92
C ASP A 366 -8.53 -3.29 -19.35
N GLU A 367 -8.67 -2.93 -20.63
CA GLU A 367 -8.03 -1.77 -21.24
C GLU A 367 -8.74 -0.46 -20.91
N SER A 368 -9.99 -0.52 -20.44
CA SER A 368 -10.74 0.65 -20.01
C SER A 368 -10.28 1.14 -18.63
N LYS A 369 -9.76 0.22 -17.81
CA LYS A 369 -9.11 0.56 -16.53
C LYS A 369 -7.79 1.28 -16.80
N LYS A 370 -7.68 2.49 -16.27
CA LYS A 370 -6.56 3.41 -16.45
C LYS A 370 -5.25 2.98 -15.77
N ASN A 371 -5.05 1.69 -15.49
CA ASN A 371 -3.85 1.20 -14.84
C ASN A 371 -3.06 0.22 -15.74
N PRO A 372 -2.16 0.73 -16.60
CA PRO A 372 -1.36 -0.11 -17.48
C PRO A 372 -0.40 -1.06 -16.72
N SER A 373 -0.20 -0.87 -15.41
CA SER A 373 0.62 -1.78 -14.60
C SER A 373 -0.04 -3.14 -14.40
N ASN A 374 -1.38 -3.24 -14.43
CA ASN A 374 -2.10 -4.49 -14.17
C ASN A 374 -1.59 -5.64 -15.07
N ARG A 375 -1.47 -5.42 -16.38
CA ARG A 375 -0.95 -6.44 -17.31
C ARG A 375 0.51 -6.82 -17.01
N GLN A 376 1.31 -5.87 -16.55
CA GLN A 376 2.70 -6.11 -16.17
C GLN A 376 2.78 -6.92 -14.88
N ASP A 377 1.91 -6.64 -13.90
CA ASP A 377 1.80 -7.40 -12.66
C ASP A 377 1.35 -8.84 -12.94
N LEU A 378 0.38 -9.04 -13.84
CA LEU A 378 -0.02 -10.38 -14.29
C LEU A 378 1.16 -11.14 -14.89
N ALA A 379 1.93 -10.51 -15.79
CA ALA A 379 3.12 -11.11 -16.38
C ALA A 379 4.19 -11.42 -15.32
N PHE A 380 4.37 -10.53 -14.33
CA PHE A 380 5.28 -10.74 -13.21
C PHE A 380 4.91 -12.00 -12.41
N PHE A 381 3.65 -12.15 -12.02
CA PHE A 381 3.21 -13.33 -11.28
C PHE A 381 3.41 -14.62 -12.08
N TRP A 382 3.06 -14.63 -13.37
CA TRP A 382 3.27 -15.80 -14.22
C TRP A 382 4.74 -16.15 -14.43
N ASN A 383 5.64 -15.17 -14.52
CA ASN A 383 7.07 -15.44 -14.59
C ASN A 383 7.57 -16.15 -13.34
N ILE A 384 7.12 -15.73 -12.16
CA ILE A 384 7.48 -16.42 -10.91
C ILE A 384 6.90 -17.84 -10.87
N LEU A 385 5.64 -18.02 -11.25
CA LEU A 385 5.01 -19.35 -11.29
C LEU A 385 5.69 -20.29 -12.29
N LYS A 386 6.19 -19.75 -13.40
CA LYS A 386 6.98 -20.51 -14.38
C LYS A 386 8.30 -21.00 -13.78
N ASP A 387 8.97 -20.17 -12.99
CA ASP A 387 10.20 -20.55 -12.29
C ASP A 387 9.94 -21.65 -11.23
N GLU A 388 8.73 -21.69 -10.66
CA GLU A 388 8.22 -22.76 -9.79
C GLU A 388 7.73 -24.02 -10.56
N GLY A 389 7.92 -24.06 -11.88
CA GLY A 389 7.58 -25.21 -12.73
C GLY A 389 6.12 -25.27 -13.20
N ILE A 390 5.34 -24.20 -13.03
CA ILE A 390 3.93 -24.14 -13.47
C ILE A 390 3.84 -23.61 -14.91
N SER A 391 3.27 -24.41 -15.81
CA SER A 391 3.08 -24.06 -17.21
C SER A 391 1.85 -23.16 -17.42
N VAL A 392 2.10 -21.89 -17.75
CA VAL A 392 1.07 -20.88 -18.07
C VAL A 392 0.08 -21.40 -19.12
N THR A 393 0.59 -21.96 -20.22
CA THR A 393 -0.21 -22.47 -21.34
C THR A 393 -1.15 -23.59 -20.89
N THR A 394 -0.61 -24.57 -20.16
CA THR A 394 -1.39 -25.71 -19.68
C THR A 394 -2.47 -25.27 -18.70
N THR A 395 -2.16 -24.32 -17.82
CA THR A 395 -3.14 -23.81 -16.85
C THR A 395 -4.28 -23.06 -17.54
N TYR A 396 -3.99 -22.19 -18.53
CA TYR A 396 -5.05 -21.50 -19.27
C TYR A 396 -5.87 -22.45 -20.16
N GLN A 397 -5.25 -23.46 -20.78
CA GLN A 397 -5.99 -24.50 -21.50
C GLN A 397 -6.99 -25.21 -20.58
N GLN A 398 -6.56 -25.61 -19.38
CA GLN A 398 -7.45 -26.23 -18.40
C GLN A 398 -8.58 -25.28 -17.95
N MET A 399 -8.30 -23.99 -17.81
CA MET A 399 -9.32 -22.97 -17.51
C MET A 399 -10.35 -22.88 -18.65
N LEU A 400 -9.90 -22.76 -19.91
CA LEU A 400 -10.78 -22.68 -21.07
C LEU A 400 -11.62 -23.96 -21.26
N MET A 401 -11.04 -25.14 -20.99
CA MET A 401 -11.79 -26.40 -20.98
C MET A 401 -12.87 -26.42 -19.90
N LYS A 402 -12.57 -25.95 -18.68
CA LYS A 402 -13.56 -25.86 -17.59
C LYS A 402 -14.70 -24.90 -17.90
N LEU A 403 -14.42 -23.84 -18.67
CA LEU A 403 -15.42 -22.88 -19.14
C LEU A 403 -16.21 -23.39 -20.37
N GLY A 404 -15.86 -24.56 -20.91
CA GLY A 404 -16.48 -25.11 -22.13
C GLY A 404 -16.14 -24.33 -23.39
N ILE A 405 -15.07 -23.53 -23.38
CA ILE A 405 -14.60 -22.74 -24.54
C ILE A 405 -13.68 -23.59 -25.42
N LEU A 406 -12.92 -24.51 -24.82
CA LEU A 406 -12.00 -25.40 -25.52
C LEU A 406 -12.41 -26.84 -25.26
N ASP A 407 -12.50 -27.65 -26.31
CA ASP A 407 -12.73 -29.09 -26.15
C ASP A 407 -11.51 -29.78 -25.51
N PRO A 408 -11.70 -30.82 -24.69
CA PRO A 408 -10.59 -31.61 -24.18
C PRO A 408 -9.87 -32.26 -25.36
N VAL A 409 -8.70 -31.73 -25.72
CA VAL A 409 -7.89 -32.33 -26.76
C VAL A 409 -7.34 -33.65 -26.23
N VAL A 410 -7.90 -34.76 -26.72
CA VAL A 410 -7.29 -36.09 -26.59
C VAL A 410 -6.06 -36.09 -27.49
N TYR A 411 -4.92 -35.65 -26.97
CA TYR A 411 -3.65 -35.95 -27.60
C TYR A 411 -3.32 -37.42 -27.30
N ASP A 412 -3.73 -38.30 -28.21
CA ASP A 412 -2.95 -39.52 -28.41
C ASP A 412 -1.56 -39.06 -28.84
N SER A 413 -0.56 -39.50 -28.08
CA SER A 413 0.82 -39.07 -28.17
C SER A 413 1.46 -39.59 -29.45
N GLU A 414 1.31 -38.92 -30.58
CA GLU A 414 2.25 -38.96 -31.70
C GLU A 414 2.37 -37.56 -32.35
N ASP A 415 3.60 -37.17 -32.64
CA ASP A 415 4.07 -35.86 -33.07
C ASP A 415 3.22 -35.18 -34.15
N VAL A 416 2.84 -33.91 -33.95
CA VAL A 416 2.32 -33.06 -35.04
C VAL A 416 2.93 -31.66 -34.96
N ASP A 417 3.64 -31.30 -36.04
CA ASP A 417 4.24 -29.99 -36.32
C ASP A 417 3.16 -28.89 -36.43
N ILE A 418 3.41 -27.77 -35.74
CA ILE A 418 2.45 -26.68 -35.50
C ILE A 418 2.17 -25.80 -36.74
N ASP A 419 2.90 -26.00 -37.85
CA ASP A 419 2.79 -25.13 -39.04
C ASP A 419 1.58 -25.44 -39.95
N GLU A 420 0.91 -26.60 -39.80
CA GLU A 420 -0.17 -26.99 -40.73
C GLU A 420 -1.58 -26.51 -40.28
N MET A 421 -1.77 -26.20 -38.99
CA MET A 421 -3.07 -25.86 -38.41
C MET A 421 -3.57 -24.44 -38.71
N MET A 422 -2.69 -23.53 -39.14
CA MET A 422 -3.06 -22.14 -39.48
C MET A 422 -3.78 -21.99 -40.84
N SER A 423 -3.95 -23.08 -41.59
CA SER A 423 -4.51 -23.03 -42.94
C SER A 423 -6.02 -23.32 -43.05
N ASN A 424 -6.66 -23.88 -42.02
CA ASN A 424 -7.98 -24.52 -42.16
C ASN A 424 -9.09 -24.01 -41.21
N MET A 425 -9.18 -22.70 -40.95
CA MET A 425 -10.37 -22.14 -40.28
C MET A 425 -11.15 -21.19 -41.20
N SER A 426 -12.02 -21.77 -42.02
CA SER A 426 -13.23 -21.12 -42.51
C SER A 426 -14.36 -22.13 -42.54
N THR A 427 -15.54 -21.69 -42.11
CA THR A 427 -16.90 -22.30 -42.16
C THR A 427 -17.43 -23.02 -40.91
N GLU A 428 -18.44 -22.34 -40.34
CA GLU A 428 -19.77 -22.82 -39.91
C GLU A 428 -20.09 -23.20 -38.44
N GLU A 429 -21.04 -22.39 -37.92
CA GLU A 429 -22.14 -22.59 -36.94
C GLU A 429 -22.70 -24.04 -36.86
N LYS A 430 -23.28 -24.58 -35.76
CA LYS A 430 -24.30 -24.04 -34.84
C LYS A 430 -24.60 -25.03 -33.67
N SER A 431 -25.03 -24.46 -32.54
CA SER A 431 -25.93 -24.90 -31.45
C SER A 431 -25.88 -26.33 -30.85
N ASP A 432 -25.68 -26.45 -29.52
CA ASP A 432 -26.78 -26.54 -28.53
C ASP A 432 -26.23 -26.53 -27.08
N THR A 433 -26.93 -25.81 -26.20
CA THR A 433 -26.59 -25.59 -24.78
C THR A 433 -27.01 -26.75 -23.87
N PRO A 434 -26.26 -27.00 -22.77
CA PRO A 434 -26.89 -27.29 -21.48
C PRO A 434 -26.38 -26.42 -20.33
N THR A 435 -27.28 -26.24 -19.38
CA THR A 435 -27.35 -25.26 -18.31
C THR A 435 -26.28 -25.41 -17.22
N ILE A 436 -25.66 -24.29 -16.83
CA ILE A 436 -24.63 -24.16 -15.77
C ILE A 436 -25.32 -23.80 -14.43
N PRO A 437 -24.89 -24.36 -13.28
CA PRO A 437 -25.34 -23.86 -11.97
C PRO A 437 -24.68 -22.51 -11.64
N ILE A 438 -25.52 -21.51 -11.40
CA ILE A 438 -25.16 -20.12 -11.09
C ILE A 438 -24.70 -20.01 -9.62
N ILE A 439 -23.51 -19.45 -9.39
CA ILE A 439 -23.16 -18.86 -8.10
C ILE A 439 -23.81 -17.47 -8.06
N ILE A 440 -24.74 -17.27 -7.13
CA ILE A 440 -25.43 -16.00 -6.96
C ILE A 440 -24.46 -14.98 -6.35
N THR A 441 -23.97 -14.06 -7.17
CA THR A 441 -23.40 -12.79 -6.73
C THR A 441 -24.38 -11.69 -7.11
N THR A 442 -25.10 -11.16 -6.13
CA THR A 442 -25.96 -10.00 -6.35
C THR A 442 -25.10 -8.75 -6.47
N PRO A 443 -25.18 -7.98 -7.57
CA PRO A 443 -24.68 -6.61 -7.58
C PRO A 443 -25.55 -5.76 -6.64
N ALA A 444 -24.92 -4.95 -5.80
CA ALA A 444 -25.63 -3.89 -5.10
C ALA A 444 -26.09 -2.85 -6.15
N PRO A 445 -27.37 -2.44 -6.15
CA PRO A 445 -27.82 -1.39 -7.05
C PRO A 445 -27.21 -0.05 -6.63
N GLU A 446 -26.44 0.56 -7.53
CA GLU A 446 -26.13 1.98 -7.45
C GLU A 446 -27.44 2.79 -7.54
N GLY A 447 -27.77 3.47 -6.45
CA GLY A 447 -28.56 4.70 -6.42
C GLY A 447 -29.84 4.76 -7.25
N GLU A 448 -30.93 4.18 -6.74
CA GLU A 448 -32.27 4.69 -7.02
C GLU A 448 -32.76 5.54 -5.84
N LEU A 449 -32.77 6.86 -6.07
CA LEU A 449 -33.66 7.77 -5.39
C LEU A 449 -35.10 7.33 -5.69
N SER A 450 -35.83 6.91 -4.65
CA SER A 450 -37.27 6.68 -4.64
C SER A 450 -37.80 7.28 -3.33
N ILE A 451 -38.94 7.95 -3.22
CA ILE A 451 -40.03 8.31 -4.12
C ILE A 451 -40.66 9.57 -3.49
N ILE A 452 -41.13 10.48 -4.34
CA ILE A 452 -42.07 11.55 -4.00
C ILE A 452 -43.43 10.91 -3.71
N GLU A 453 -44.00 11.14 -2.53
CA GLU A 453 -45.39 10.76 -2.26
C GLU A 453 -46.35 11.72 -2.99
N GLU A 454 -47.23 11.13 -3.81
CA GLU A 454 -48.36 11.78 -4.46
C GLU A 454 -49.38 12.31 -3.45
N THR A 455 -49.85 13.54 -3.61
CA THR A 455 -51.28 13.86 -3.47
C THR A 455 -51.69 15.03 -4.38
N GLY A 456 -52.73 14.82 -5.20
CA GLY A 456 -53.69 15.88 -5.56
C GLY A 456 -53.71 16.44 -7.00
N SER A 457 -54.37 15.72 -7.92
CA SER A 457 -55.36 16.17 -8.92
C SER A 457 -55.37 17.62 -9.53
N ILE A 458 -55.18 17.69 -10.87
CA ILE A 458 -55.96 18.37 -11.97
C ILE A 458 -56.09 19.93 -11.97
N PRO A 459 -56.23 20.69 -13.12
CA PRO A 459 -56.11 20.41 -14.57
C PRO A 459 -55.20 21.40 -15.38
N ASP A 460 -55.04 21.04 -16.66
CA ASP A 460 -54.76 21.88 -17.85
C ASP A 460 -55.11 23.38 -17.77
N SER A 461 -54.16 24.23 -18.15
CA SER A 461 -54.38 25.31 -19.12
C SER A 461 -53.06 25.99 -19.53
N ASP A 462 -52.95 26.22 -20.84
CA ASP A 462 -52.27 27.35 -21.49
C ASP A 462 -50.74 27.40 -21.48
N LEU A 463 -50.11 27.06 -22.61
CA LEU A 463 -49.85 27.96 -23.75
C LEU A 463 -48.66 28.92 -23.53
N GLN A 464 -47.61 28.61 -24.30
CA GLN A 464 -46.84 29.55 -25.13
C GLN A 464 -45.94 30.60 -24.47
N LYS A 465 -44.85 30.87 -25.23
CA LYS A 465 -44.15 32.18 -25.38
C LYS A 465 -43.21 32.53 -24.20
N VAL A 466 -41.97 33.02 -24.34
CA VAL A 466 -41.23 33.72 -25.41
C VAL A 466 -39.71 33.55 -25.16
N CYS A 467 -38.98 33.24 -26.21
CA CYS A 467 -37.68 33.78 -26.62
C CYS A 467 -37.00 34.92 -25.82
N LEU A 468 -35.65 34.86 -25.75
CA LEU A 468 -34.70 36.01 -25.76
C LEU A 468 -34.73 36.93 -24.51
N ASN A 469 -33.64 37.42 -23.92
CA ASN A 469 -32.26 37.62 -24.34
C ASN A 469 -31.42 38.07 -23.09
N PRO A 470 -30.12 38.38 -23.24
CA PRO A 470 -29.10 38.28 -22.19
C PRO A 470 -28.81 39.60 -21.45
N THR A 471 -28.09 39.47 -20.34
CA THR A 471 -26.94 40.30 -19.96
C THR A 471 -26.00 39.48 -19.10
#